data_AF-A0A9E4BD88-F1
#
_entry.id   AF-A0A9E4BD88-F1
#
_cell.length_a   1.000
_cell.length_b   1.000
_cell.length_c   1.000
_cell.angle_alpha   90.00
_cell.angle_beta   90.00
_cell.angle_gamma   90.00
#
_symmetry.space_group_name_H-M   'P 1'
#
loop_
_entity.id
_entity.type
_entity.pdbx_description
1 polymer ?
#
loop_
_entity_poly.entity_id
_entity_poly.type
_entity_poly.pdbx_seq_one_letter_code
_entity_poly.pdbx_strand_id
1 'polypeptide(L)' 'MKILFKLALFAILTILGGVAFIRYTYNCSWKESFDIADEFVNDLLDSNRRS' A
#
# COMPACT_ATOMS: atom_id res chain seq x y z
N MET A 1 -17.41 -18.86 -3.57
CA MET A 1 -16.86 -18.15 -2.38
C MET A 1 -15.33 -18.26 -2.22
N LYS A 2 -14.67 -19.38 -2.58
CA LYS A 2 -13.20 -19.51 -2.44
C LYS A 2 -12.36 -18.53 -3.27
N ILE A 3 -12.89 -18.08 -4.42
CA ILE A 3 -12.20 -17.13 -5.31
C ILE A 3 -12.09 -15.73 -4.69
N LEU A 4 -13.17 -15.25 -4.04
CA LEU A 4 -13.19 -13.93 -3.39
C LEU A 4 -12.21 -13.87 -2.22
N PHE A 5 -12.12 -14.96 -1.46
CA PHE A 5 -11.14 -15.08 -0.38
C PHE A 5 -9.70 -15.03 -0.91
N LYS A 6 -9.40 -15.73 -2.01
CA LYS A 6 -8.08 -15.66 -2.65
C LYS A 6 -7.76 -14.26 -3.17
N LEU A 7 -8.73 -13.58 -3.79
CA LEU A 7 -8.57 -12.21 -4.26
C LEU A 7 -8.26 -11.24 -3.12
N ALA A 8 -9.00 -11.33 -2.00
CA ALA A 8 -8.71 -10.53 -0.81
C ALA A 8 -7.32 -10.82 -0.26
N LEU A 9 -6.91 -12.09 -0.21
CA LEU A 9 -5.59 -12.49 0.28
C LEU A 9 -4.46 -11.98 -0.62
N PHE A 10 -4.63 -12.05 -1.94
CA PHE A 10 -3.68 -11.46 -2.89
C PHE A 10 -3.60 -9.95 -2.74
N ALA A 11 -4.73 -9.26 -2.61
CA ALA A 11 -4.75 -7.80 -2.42
C ALA A 11 -4.01 -7.37 -1.14
N ILE A 12 -4.24 -8.08 -0.03
CA ILE A 12 -3.53 -7.83 1.23
C ILE A 12 -2.02 -8.08 1.06
N LEU A 13 -1.64 -9.15 0.37
CA LEU A 13 -0.23 -9.45 0.08
C LEU A 13 0.44 -8.37 -0.77
N THR A 14 -0.25 -7.81 -1.78
CA THR A 14 0.31 -6.71 -2.58
C THR A 14 0.49 -5.44 -1.74
N ILE A 15 -0.48 -5.10 -0.88
CA ILE A 15 -0.39 -3.92 -0.01
C ILE A 15 0.76 -4.08 0.99
N LEU A 16 0.79 -5.21 1.71
CA LEU A 16 1.86 -5.49 2.69
C LEU A 16 3.22 -5.61 2.02
N GLY A 17 3.29 -6.19 0.82
CA GLY A 17 4.50 -6.27 0.02
C GLY A 17 5.02 -4.88 -0.39
N GLY A 18 4.12 -3.97 -0.79
CA GLY A 18 4.47 -2.58 -1.08
C GLY A 18 5.02 -1.84 0.13
N VAL A 19 4.35 -1.96 1.29
CA VAL A 19 4.82 -1.35 2.55
C VAL A 19 6.17 -1.93 2.99
N ALA A 20 6.35 -3.26 2.88
CA ALA A 20 7.62 -3.92 3.17
C ALA A 20 8.74 -3.49 2.22
N PHE A 21 8.42 -3.25 0.95
CA PHE A 21 9.36 -2.71 -0.03
C PHE A 21 9.78 -1.28 0.29
N ILE A 22 8.85 -0.41 0.68
CA ILE A 22 9.12 0.95 1.16
C ILE A 22 10.05 0.88 2.37
N ARG A 23 9.71 0.04 3.35
CA ARG A 23 10.53 -0.19 4.55
C ARG A 23 11.97 -0.55 4.20
N TYR A 24 12.15 -1.52 3.30
CA TYR A 24 13.48 -1.99 2.91
C TYR A 24 14.26 -0.94 2.12
N THR A 25 13.59 -0.23 1.22
CA THR A 25 14.20 0.79 0.35
C THR A 25 14.63 2.02 1.13
N TYR A 26 13.78 2.50 2.05
CA TYR A 26 14.01 3.72 2.82
C TYR A 26 14.60 3.46 4.22
N ASN A 27 14.84 2.19 4.57
CA ASN A 27 15.37 1.74 5.87
C ASN A 27 14.67 2.40 7.07
N CYS A 28 13.35 2.54 6.98
CA CYS A 28 12.53 3.28 7.96
C CYS A 28 11.76 2.34 8.90
N SER A 29 11.13 2.91 9.92
CA SER A 29 10.26 2.15 10.83
C SER A 29 8.97 1.70 10.11
N TRP A 30 8.30 0.66 10.65
CA TRP A 30 7.05 0.18 10.06
C TRP A 30 5.99 1.27 10.04
N LYS A 31 5.94 2.09 11.09
CA LYS A 31 5.05 3.24 11.18
C LYS A 31 5.30 4.24 10.05
N GLU A 32 6.56 4.65 9.85
CA GLU A 32 6.91 5.55 8.75
C GLU A 32 6.64 4.93 7.37
N SER A 33 6.81 3.62 7.22
CA SER A 33 6.51 2.93 5.96
C SER A 33 5.01 3.00 5.63
N PHE A 34 4.14 2.90 6.66
CA PHE A 34 2.70 3.08 6.50
C PHE A 34 2.32 4.54 6.26
N ASP A 35 2.93 5.49 6.96
CA ASP A 35 2.70 6.93 6.75
C ASP A 35 3.03 7.33 5.30
N ILE A 36 4.16 6.85 4.75
CA ILE A 36 4.55 7.08 3.35
C ILE A 36 3.56 6.44 2.37
N ALA A 37 3.09 5.23 2.67
CA ALA A 37 2.10 4.55 1.82
C ALA A 37 0.76 5.28 1.82
N ASP A 38 0.31 5.80 2.96
CA ASP A 38 -0.91 6.60 3.08
C ASP A 38 -0.79 7.93 2.32
N GLU A 39 0.35 8.62 2.43
CA GLU A 39 0.61 9.84 1.68
C GLU A 39 0.59 9.59 0.16
N PHE A 40 1.18 8.49 -0.30
CA PHE A 40 1.14 8.08 -1.71
C PHE A 40 -0.29 7.80 -2.21
N VAL A 41 -1.12 7.14 -1.40
CA VAL A 41 -2.54 6.91 -1.73
C VAL A 41 -3.31 8.22 -1.77
N ASN A 42 -3.08 9.11 -0.81
CA ASN A 42 -3.72 10.43 -0.79
C ASN A 42 -3.33 11.26 -2.01
N ASP A 43 -2.04 11.26 -2.40
CA ASP A 43 -1.57 11.93 -3.62
C ASP A 43 -2.22 11.36 -4.88
N LEU A 44 -2.36 10.03 -4.97
CA LEU A 44 -3.08 9.37 -6.06
C LEU A 44 -4.55 9.81 -6.12
N LEU A 45 -5.24 9.84 -4.99
CA LEU A 45 -6.64 10.25 -4.91
C LEU A 45 -6.82 11.73 -5.25
N ASP A 46 -5.94 12.61 -4.78
CA ASP A 46 -5.98 14.03 -5.08
C ASP A 46 -5.55 14.34 -6.53
N SER A 47 -4.68 13.55 -7.13
CA SER A 47 -4.35 13.65 -8.56
C SER A 47 -5.54 13.28 -9.45
N ASN A 48 -6.29 12.23 -9.08
CA ASN A 48 -7.50 11.81 -9.77
C ASN A 48 -8.65 12.83 -9.63
N ARG A 49 -8.66 13.63 -8.54
CA ARG A 49 -9.61 14.73 -8.35
C ARG A 49 -9.30 15.95 -9.23
N ARG A 50 -8.04 16.11 -9.68
CA ARG A 50 -7.58 17.23 -10.51
C ARG A 50 -7.65 16.96 -12.01
N SER A 51 -7.96 15.73 -12.44
CA SER A 51 -8.16 15.34 -13.84
C SER A 51 -9.64 15.31 -14.22
#